data_AF-A0A972F4V3-F1
#
_entry.id   AF-A0A972F4V3-F1
#
_cell.length_a   1.000
_cell.length_b   1.000
_cell.length_c   1.000
_cell.angle_alpha   90.00
_cell.angle_beta   90.00
_cell.angle_gamma   90.00
#
_symmetry.space_group_name_H-M   'P 1'
#
loop_
_entity.id
_entity.type
_entity.pdbx_description
1 polymer ?
#
loop_
_entity_poly.entity_id
_entity_poly.type
_entity_poly.pdbx_seq_one_letter_code
_entity_poly.pdbx_strand_id
1 'polypeptide(L)'
;MEPRRNWTREETIVAFYVYCIVPFASSSKSNPTIIHYAKLLGRTPSALNMKIGNIGRLDPELKKQNITGLTHGAKMEEAVWEEFENNREKLVYEAEQILENLSKRNMENIYLDDDERNYSSMDRLRLVKTRVNQNFFRSSVLSAYNNSCAITGIKVIDFLVASHIKPWAADQDNRLNPHNGI
;
A
#
# COMPACT_ATOMS: atom_id res chain seq x y z
N MET A 1 -5.09 32.03 -3.37
CA MET A 1 -4.37 30.75 -3.54
C MET A 1 -4.52 30.03 -2.21
N GLU A 2 -5.20 28.88 -2.16
CA GLU A 2 -5.34 28.16 -0.89
C GLU A 2 -3.95 27.77 -0.35
N PRO A 3 -3.73 27.84 0.98
CA PRO A 3 -2.46 27.48 1.57
C PRO A 3 -2.11 26.02 1.25
N ARG A 4 -0.82 25.78 1.01
CA ARG A 4 -0.30 24.46 0.64
C ARG A 4 -0.55 23.48 1.81
N ARG A 5 -1.49 22.54 1.64
CA ARG A 5 -1.77 21.48 2.63
C ARG A 5 -0.57 20.54 2.75
N ASN A 6 0.16 20.62 3.86
CA ASN A 6 1.30 19.74 4.14
C ASN A 6 0.85 18.29 4.30
N TRP A 7 1.71 17.34 3.93
CA TRP A 7 1.47 15.91 4.15
C TRP A 7 1.63 15.59 5.63
N THR A 8 0.66 14.87 6.18
CA THR A 8 0.72 14.30 7.52
C THR A 8 1.43 12.95 7.53
N ARG A 9 1.79 12.46 8.71
CA ARG A 9 2.34 11.10 8.88
C ARG A 9 1.35 10.04 8.40
N GLU A 10 0.09 10.14 8.82
CA GLU A 10 -0.98 9.20 8.43
C GLU A 10 -1.14 9.10 6.91
N GLU A 11 -1.20 10.25 6.22
CA GLU A 11 -1.30 10.26 4.75
C GLU A 11 -0.04 9.67 4.09
N THR A 12 1.14 9.88 4.69
CA THR A 12 2.40 9.33 4.18
C THR A 12 2.47 7.80 4.36
N ILE A 13 1.91 7.26 5.45
CA ILE A 13 1.77 5.81 5.66
C ILE A 13 0.88 5.20 4.60
N VAL A 14 -0.29 5.79 4.33
CA VAL A 14 -1.18 5.32 3.26
C VAL A 14 -0.48 5.43 1.90
N ALA A 15 0.26 6.51 1.63
CA ALA A 15 1.03 6.63 0.39
C ALA A 15 2.09 5.52 0.25
N PHE A 16 2.76 5.14 1.35
CA PHE A 16 3.71 4.03 1.36
C PHE A 16 3.02 2.68 1.11
N TYR A 17 1.87 2.44 1.75
CA TYR A 17 1.04 1.26 1.49
C TYR A 17 0.67 1.15 0.01
N VAL A 18 0.21 2.24 -0.61
CA VAL A 18 -0.18 2.26 -2.04
C VAL A 18 1.02 2.00 -2.95
N TYR A 19 2.18 2.58 -2.63
CA TYR A 19 3.43 2.32 -3.34
C TYR A 19 3.80 0.84 -3.32
N CYS A 20 3.55 0.11 -2.23
CA CYS A 20 3.81 -1.33 -2.17
C CYS A 20 2.95 -2.13 -3.14
N ILE A 21 1.68 -1.79 -3.29
CA ILE A 21 0.71 -2.59 -4.04
C ILE A 21 0.54 -2.16 -5.51
N VAL A 22 1.13 -1.05 -5.92
CA VAL A 22 1.09 -0.54 -7.30
C VAL A 22 2.47 -0.64 -7.93
N PRO A 23 2.63 -1.39 -9.05
CA PRO A 23 3.92 -1.46 -9.73
C PRO A 23 4.39 -0.06 -10.15
N PHE A 24 5.62 0.28 -9.76
CA PHE A 24 6.16 1.63 -9.95
C PHE A 24 6.10 2.10 -11.40
N ALA A 25 6.41 1.22 -12.36
CA ALA A 25 6.36 1.53 -13.79
C ALA A 25 4.95 1.87 -14.32
N SER A 26 3.90 1.46 -13.60
CA SER A 26 2.50 1.73 -13.93
C SER A 26 1.86 2.81 -13.04
N SER A 27 2.63 3.36 -12.09
CA SER A 27 2.18 4.42 -11.19
C SER A 27 1.88 5.70 -11.98
N SER A 28 0.63 6.14 -11.96
CA SER A 28 0.21 7.37 -12.62
C SER A 28 -1.03 7.95 -11.96
N LYS A 29 -1.30 9.25 -12.20
CA LYS A 29 -2.53 9.91 -11.74
C LYS A 29 -3.82 9.27 -12.29
N SER A 30 -3.71 8.47 -13.36
CA SER A 30 -4.80 7.72 -13.98
C SER A 30 -4.94 6.28 -13.45
N ASN A 31 -3.99 5.81 -12.63
CA ASN A 31 -4.06 4.47 -12.07
C ASN A 31 -5.28 4.36 -11.13
N PRO A 32 -6.20 3.38 -11.34
CA PRO A 32 -7.43 3.27 -10.55
C PRO A 32 -7.19 3.15 -9.04
N THR A 33 -6.16 2.43 -8.62
CA THR A 33 -5.78 2.29 -7.22
C THR A 33 -5.36 3.64 -6.64
N ILE A 34 -4.51 4.38 -7.36
CA ILE A 34 -4.08 5.73 -6.93
C ILE A 34 -5.27 6.69 -6.86
N ILE A 35 -6.20 6.64 -7.82
CA ILE A 35 -7.41 7.47 -7.78
C ILE A 35 -8.26 7.16 -6.54
N HIS A 36 -8.46 5.87 -6.26
CA HIS A 36 -9.24 5.42 -5.11
C HIS A 36 -8.66 5.92 -3.79
N TYR A 37 -7.37 5.68 -3.54
CA TYR A 37 -6.73 6.10 -2.29
C TYR A 37 -6.58 7.61 -2.18
N ALA A 38 -6.33 8.32 -3.30
CA ALA A 38 -6.31 9.78 -3.29
C ALA A 38 -7.65 10.37 -2.83
N LYS A 39 -8.77 9.79 -3.30
CA LYS A 39 -10.11 10.18 -2.86
C LYS A 39 -10.30 9.97 -1.35
N LEU A 40 -9.87 8.83 -0.80
CA LEU A 40 -9.96 8.56 0.64
C LEU A 40 -9.14 9.56 1.48
N LEU A 41 -7.98 10.00 0.98
CA LEU A 41 -7.12 10.97 1.65
C LEU A 41 -7.59 12.44 1.49
N GLY A 42 -8.62 12.70 0.68
CA GLY A 42 -8.99 14.05 0.28
C GLY A 42 -7.87 14.78 -0.47
N ARG A 43 -7.13 14.05 -1.32
CA ARG A 43 -6.02 14.54 -2.14
C ARG A 43 -6.33 14.32 -3.62
N THR A 44 -5.62 15.02 -4.50
CA THR A 44 -5.70 14.73 -5.94
C THR A 44 -4.87 13.50 -6.30
N PRO A 45 -5.26 12.72 -7.33
CA PRO A 45 -4.47 11.58 -7.80
C PRO A 45 -3.03 11.97 -8.18
N SER A 46 -2.85 13.16 -8.76
CA SER A 46 -1.52 13.71 -9.05
C SER A 46 -0.68 13.92 -7.79
N ALA A 47 -1.28 14.44 -6.71
CA ALA A 47 -0.57 14.66 -5.45
C ALA A 47 -0.11 13.33 -4.82
N LEU A 48 -0.98 12.32 -4.80
CA LEU A 48 -0.61 10.99 -4.30
C LEU A 48 0.46 10.34 -5.18
N ASN A 49 0.34 10.42 -6.51
CA ASN A 49 1.35 9.87 -7.42
C ASN A 49 2.72 10.54 -7.25
N MET A 50 2.76 11.87 -7.03
CA MET A 50 4.01 12.55 -6.69
C MET A 50 4.59 12.05 -5.36
N LYS A 51 3.75 11.83 -4.35
CA LYS A 51 4.19 11.30 -3.05
C LYS A 51 4.77 9.89 -3.19
N ILE A 52 4.14 9.04 -4.00
CA ILE A 52 4.66 7.71 -4.37
C ILE A 52 6.03 7.84 -5.07
N GLY A 53 6.18 8.82 -5.98
CA GLY A 53 7.47 9.13 -6.61
C GLY A 53 8.56 9.56 -5.62
N ASN A 54 8.21 10.35 -4.59
CA ASN A 54 9.13 10.73 -3.52
C ASN A 54 9.52 9.54 -2.64
N ILE A 55 8.62 8.58 -2.45
CA ILE A 55 8.88 7.36 -1.69
C ILE A 55 9.79 6.43 -2.49
N GLY A 56 9.48 6.21 -3.78
CA GLY A 56 10.23 5.32 -4.66
C GLY A 56 11.71 5.70 -4.84
N ARG A 57 12.10 6.96 -4.55
CA ARG A 57 13.52 7.37 -4.54
C ARG A 57 14.35 6.66 -3.45
N LEU A 58 13.69 6.16 -2.41
CA LEU A 58 14.34 5.47 -1.28
C LEU A 58 14.59 4.00 -1.59
N ASP A 59 13.84 3.43 -2.54
CA ASP A 59 13.89 2.02 -2.92
C ASP A 59 15.24 1.60 -3.51
N PRO A 60 15.98 0.69 -2.82
CA PRO A 60 17.22 0.16 -3.35
C PRO A 60 17.03 -0.72 -4.60
N GLU A 61 15.89 -1.39 -4.77
CA GLU A 61 15.63 -2.24 -5.94
C GLU A 61 15.40 -1.41 -7.21
N LEU A 62 14.66 -0.30 -7.10
CA LEU A 62 14.52 0.64 -8.22
C LEU A 62 15.89 1.22 -8.61
N LYS A 63 16.73 1.58 -7.62
CA LYS A 63 18.10 2.07 -7.89
C LYS A 63 18.95 1.04 -8.63
N LYS A 64 18.88 -0.25 -8.25
CA LYS A 64 19.58 -1.34 -8.96
C LYS A 64 19.14 -1.47 -10.42
N GLN A 65 17.88 -1.13 -10.71
CA GLN A 65 17.32 -1.12 -12.07
C GLN A 65 17.60 0.19 -12.84
N ASN A 66 18.40 1.10 -12.29
CA ASN A 66 18.61 2.47 -12.80
C ASN A 66 17.32 3.29 -12.92
N ILE A 67 16.28 2.92 -12.18
CA ILE A 67 15.05 3.68 -12.06
C ILE A 67 15.17 4.54 -10.81
N THR A 68 15.15 5.86 -11.00
CA THR A 68 15.14 6.80 -9.87
C THR A 68 13.76 7.42 -9.73
N GLY A 69 13.27 7.48 -8.50
CA GLY A 69 12.10 8.29 -8.16
C GLY A 69 12.41 9.79 -8.25
N LEU A 70 11.55 10.61 -7.64
CA LEU A 70 11.79 12.05 -7.59
C LEU A 70 13.06 12.37 -6.79
N THR A 71 13.85 13.33 -7.25
CA THR A 71 15.16 13.67 -6.66
C THR A 71 15.05 14.34 -5.28
N HIS A 72 13.92 15.01 -5.01
CA HIS A 72 13.65 15.71 -3.76
C HIS A 72 12.42 15.12 -3.05
N GLY A 73 12.36 15.27 -1.74
CA GLY A 73 11.34 14.71 -0.88
C GLY A 73 11.60 15.09 0.57
N ALA A 74 10.60 14.94 1.43
CA ALA A 74 10.71 15.38 2.82
C ALA A 74 11.26 14.26 3.72
N LYS A 75 11.69 14.66 4.92
CA LYS A 75 12.16 13.75 5.98
C LYS A 75 11.08 12.76 6.44
N MET A 76 9.80 13.08 6.20
CA MET A 76 8.69 12.21 6.60
C MET A 76 8.64 10.93 5.75
N GLU A 77 8.98 11.00 4.46
CA GLU A 77 9.10 9.82 3.61
C GLU A 77 10.21 8.89 4.10
N GLU A 78 11.36 9.45 4.50
CA GLU A 78 12.49 8.69 5.07
C GLU A 78 12.10 8.00 6.37
N ALA A 79 11.47 8.73 7.30
CA ALA A 79 11.03 8.16 8.57
C ALA A 79 10.00 7.03 8.40
N VAL A 80 9.02 7.19 7.51
CA VAL A 80 8.03 6.14 7.21
C VAL A 80 8.70 4.95 6.51
N TRP A 81 9.64 5.19 5.60
CA TRP A 81 10.39 4.12 4.95
C TRP A 81 11.16 3.28 5.96
N GLU A 82 12.01 3.91 6.78
CA GLU A 82 12.83 3.25 7.79
C GLU A 82 11.98 2.43 8.78
N GLU A 83 10.82 2.95 9.16
CA GLU A 83 9.92 2.29 10.10
C GLU A 83 9.26 1.03 9.53
N PHE A 84 8.93 1.02 8.23
CA PHE A 84 8.03 0.02 7.65
C PHE A 84 8.64 -0.87 6.57
N GLU A 85 9.83 -0.54 6.03
CA GLU A 85 10.51 -1.37 5.01
C GLU A 85 10.65 -2.82 5.48
N ASN A 86 11.09 -3.00 6.72
CA ASN A 86 11.31 -4.31 7.34
C ASN A 86 10.14 -4.80 8.20
N ASN A 87 9.05 -4.03 8.31
CA ASN A 87 7.88 -4.42 9.10
C ASN A 87 6.57 -4.13 8.35
N ARG A 88 6.33 -4.94 7.32
CA ARG A 88 5.14 -4.83 6.46
C ARG A 88 3.85 -5.17 7.19
N GLU A 89 3.87 -6.02 8.23
CA GLU A 89 2.66 -6.28 9.02
C GLU A 89 2.22 -5.06 9.80
N LYS A 90 3.16 -4.34 10.43
CA LYS A 90 2.86 -3.08 11.11
C LYS A 90 2.35 -2.03 10.12
N LEU A 91 2.93 -1.96 8.91
CA LEU A 91 2.46 -1.07 7.84
C LEU A 91 0.99 -1.32 7.50
N VAL A 92 0.64 -2.58 7.20
CA VAL A 92 -0.73 -2.94 6.83
C VAL A 92 -1.67 -2.63 7.99
N TYR A 93 -1.30 -3.00 9.22
CA TYR A 93 -2.12 -2.71 10.39
C TYR A 93 -2.40 -1.21 10.56
N GLU A 94 -1.37 -0.35 10.55
CA GLU A 94 -1.56 1.09 10.70
C GLU A 94 -2.33 1.71 9.52
N ALA A 95 -2.01 1.32 8.28
CA ALA A 95 -2.68 1.83 7.10
C ALA A 95 -4.18 1.49 7.11
N GLU A 96 -4.55 0.26 7.45
CA GLU A 96 -5.95 -0.17 7.51
C GLU A 96 -6.72 0.59 8.61
N GLN A 97 -6.11 0.83 9.77
CA GLN A 97 -6.73 1.65 10.82
C GLN A 97 -6.96 3.10 10.37
N ILE A 98 -5.99 3.70 9.66
CA ILE A 98 -6.13 5.05 9.09
C ILE A 98 -7.26 5.06 8.04
N LEU A 99 -7.28 4.08 7.14
CA LEU A 99 -8.27 3.98 6.07
C LEU A 99 -9.68 3.74 6.61
N GLU A 100 -9.83 2.92 7.66
CA GLU A 100 -11.09 2.70 8.35
C GLU A 100 -11.61 4.01 8.96
N ASN A 101 -10.75 4.77 9.64
CA ASN A 101 -11.10 6.06 10.23
C ASN A 101 -11.46 7.11 9.17
N LEU A 102 -10.72 7.17 8.06
CA LEU A 102 -11.04 8.06 6.95
C LEU A 102 -12.37 7.69 6.28
N SER A 103 -12.64 6.39 6.14
CA SER A 103 -13.90 5.89 5.60
C SER A 103 -15.08 6.21 6.51
N LYS A 104 -14.92 6.02 7.83
CA LYS A 104 -15.93 6.42 8.83
C LYS A 104 -16.19 7.91 8.78
N ARG A 105 -15.16 8.76 8.78
CA ARG A 105 -15.34 10.22 8.65
C ARG A 105 -16.04 10.60 7.34
N ASN A 106 -15.71 9.94 6.23
CA ASN A 106 -16.41 10.16 4.97
C ASN A 106 -17.88 9.72 5.04
N MET A 107 -18.19 8.61 5.73
CA MET A 107 -19.56 8.15 5.95
C MET A 107 -20.33 9.03 6.94
N GLU A 108 -19.74 9.44 8.06
CA GLU A 108 -20.31 10.38 9.04
C GLU A 108 -20.59 11.76 8.40
N ASN A 109 -19.76 12.20 7.45
CA ASN A 109 -20.03 13.41 6.66
C ASN A 109 -21.18 13.24 5.65
N ILE A 110 -21.58 11.99 5.34
CA ILE A 110 -22.69 11.67 4.43
C ILE A 110 -23.96 11.28 5.21
N TYR A 111 -23.80 10.72 6.40
CA TYR A 111 -24.84 10.16 7.26
C TYR A 111 -24.74 10.79 8.66
N LEU A 112 -25.39 11.94 8.83
CA LEU A 112 -26.03 12.29 10.09
C LEU A 112 -27.30 11.43 10.22
N ASP A 113 -27.15 10.13 10.50
CA ASP A 113 -28.11 9.37 11.34
C ASP A 113 -27.53 8.00 11.69
N ASP A 114 -27.79 7.57 12.92
CA ASP A 114 -27.12 6.48 13.63
C ASP A 114 -27.65 5.09 13.27
N ASP A 115 -26.86 4.11 13.70
CA ASP A 115 -27.20 2.75 14.06
C ASP A 115 -27.01 1.65 13.00
N GLU A 116 -25.99 0.83 13.21
CA GLU A 116 -26.20 -0.55 13.69
C GLU A 116 -24.85 -1.25 13.85
N ARG A 117 -24.45 -1.48 15.10
CA ARG A 117 -23.31 -2.35 15.44
C ARG A 117 -23.81 -3.65 16.04
N ASN A 118 -23.60 -4.74 15.30
CA ASN A 118 -23.33 -6.03 15.91
C ASN A 118 -22.65 -6.96 14.92
N TYR A 119 -21.73 -7.83 15.38
CA TYR A 119 -21.55 -9.22 14.91
C TYR A 119 -20.26 -9.82 15.52
N SER A 120 -20.37 -11.09 15.92
CA SER A 120 -19.34 -11.96 16.53
C SER A 120 -17.91 -11.64 16.08
N SER A 121 -17.15 -11.09 17.03
CA SER A 121 -16.06 -10.16 16.75
C SER A 121 -14.73 -10.84 16.44
N MET A 122 -14.31 -11.85 17.21
CA MET A 122 -12.90 -12.26 17.17
C MET A 122 -12.50 -13.07 15.93
N ASP A 123 -13.27 -14.09 15.56
CA ASP A 123 -12.93 -14.96 14.42
C ASP A 123 -13.18 -14.27 13.08
N ARG A 124 -14.21 -13.42 13.00
CA ARG A 124 -14.46 -12.56 11.84
C ARG A 124 -13.32 -11.56 11.65
N LEU A 125 -12.87 -10.89 12.73
CA LEU A 125 -11.72 -10.00 12.68
C LEU A 125 -10.45 -10.74 12.26
N ARG A 126 -10.22 -11.96 12.76
CA ARG A 126 -9.06 -12.79 12.38
C ARG A 126 -9.11 -13.14 10.89
N LEU A 127 -10.25 -13.62 10.38
CA LEU A 127 -10.42 -13.98 8.96
C LEU A 127 -10.25 -12.76 8.03
N VAL A 128 -10.84 -11.62 8.41
CA VAL A 128 -10.68 -10.36 7.66
C VAL A 128 -9.22 -9.94 7.66
N LYS A 129 -8.54 -9.93 8.81
CA LYS A 129 -7.11 -9.62 8.91
C LYS A 129 -6.28 -10.55 8.02
N THR A 130 -6.53 -11.86 8.06
CA THR A 130 -5.81 -12.83 7.21
C THR A 130 -6.02 -12.54 5.73
N ARG A 131 -7.25 -12.24 5.30
CA ARG A 131 -7.56 -11.94 3.89
C ARG A 131 -6.90 -10.64 3.42
N VAL A 132 -6.96 -9.58 4.22
CA VAL A 132 -6.30 -8.30 3.93
C VAL A 132 -4.79 -8.51 3.78
N ASN A 133 -4.18 -9.22 4.73
CA ASN A 133 -2.76 -9.56 4.71
C ASN A 133 -2.38 -10.36 3.45
N GLN A 134 -3.15 -11.38 3.08
CA GLN A 134 -2.89 -12.16 1.87
C GLN A 134 -3.04 -11.33 0.58
N ASN A 135 -4.06 -10.48 0.51
CA ASN A 135 -4.27 -9.59 -0.64
C ASN A 135 -3.14 -8.56 -0.78
N PHE A 136 -2.69 -7.99 0.35
CA PHE A 136 -1.56 -7.07 0.37
C PHE A 136 -0.29 -7.77 -0.08
N PHE A 137 0.01 -8.96 0.45
CA PHE A 137 1.17 -9.75 0.04
C PHE A 137 1.13 -10.04 -1.47
N ARG A 138 0.02 -10.58 -1.97
CA ARG A 138 -0.17 -10.85 -3.40
C ARG A 138 0.08 -9.61 -4.24
N SER A 139 -0.56 -8.49 -3.90
CA SER A 139 -0.41 -7.25 -4.66
C SER A 139 1.01 -6.70 -4.61
N SER A 140 1.68 -6.81 -3.45
CA SER A 140 3.06 -6.36 -3.29
C SER A 140 4.06 -7.20 -4.09
N VAL A 141 3.86 -8.52 -4.15
CA VAL A 141 4.67 -9.41 -4.99
C VAL A 141 4.45 -9.09 -6.47
N LEU A 142 3.20 -9.00 -6.92
CA LEU A 142 2.90 -8.64 -8.32
C LEU A 142 3.47 -7.27 -8.69
N SER A 143 3.39 -6.30 -7.78
CA SER A 143 4.00 -4.97 -7.93
C SER A 143 5.52 -5.06 -8.13
N ALA A 144 6.22 -5.83 -7.28
CA ALA A 144 7.67 -6.01 -7.36
C ALA A 144 8.12 -6.64 -8.69
N TYR A 145 7.32 -7.56 -9.26
CA TYR A 145 7.57 -8.18 -10.56
C TYR A 145 6.95 -7.43 -11.74
N ASN A 146 6.50 -6.18 -11.54
CA ASN A 146 5.87 -5.35 -12.57
C ASN A 146 4.71 -6.04 -13.31
N ASN A 147 3.88 -6.76 -12.56
CA ASN A 147 2.77 -7.59 -13.05
C ASN A 147 3.21 -8.59 -14.14
N SER A 148 4.38 -9.20 -13.97
CA SER A 148 4.89 -10.24 -14.89
C SER A 148 5.34 -11.48 -14.14
N CYS A 149 5.19 -12.66 -14.77
CA CYS A 149 5.72 -13.90 -14.22
C CYS A 149 7.25 -13.85 -14.19
N ALA A 150 7.86 -14.18 -13.05
CA ALA A 150 9.31 -14.18 -12.86
C ALA A 150 10.08 -15.13 -13.80
N ILE A 151 9.41 -16.18 -14.32
CA ILE A 151 10.04 -17.20 -15.18
C ILE A 151 9.68 -16.98 -16.65
N THR A 152 8.38 -16.88 -16.96
CA THR A 152 7.90 -16.85 -18.35
C THR A 152 7.74 -15.44 -18.91
N GLY A 153 7.72 -14.41 -18.06
CA GLY A 153 7.46 -13.02 -18.46
C GLY A 153 6.02 -12.72 -18.87
N ILE A 154 5.09 -13.67 -18.75
CA ILE A 154 3.65 -13.46 -19.05
C ILE A 154 3.11 -12.32 -18.17
N LYS A 155 2.31 -11.42 -18.78
CA LYS A 155 1.73 -10.23 -18.12
C LYS A 155 0.21 -10.28 -17.90
N VAL A 156 -0.37 -11.47 -18.04
CA VAL A 156 -1.81 -11.69 -17.82
C VAL A 156 -2.03 -11.91 -16.32
N ILE A 157 -2.46 -10.87 -15.62
CA ILE A 157 -2.60 -10.84 -14.14
C ILE A 157 -3.45 -12.01 -13.62
N ASP A 158 -4.50 -12.39 -14.33
CA ASP A 158 -5.40 -13.48 -13.96
C ASP A 158 -4.71 -14.85 -13.92
N PHE A 159 -3.56 -15.01 -14.60
CA PHE A 159 -2.75 -16.22 -14.58
C PHE A 159 -1.58 -16.14 -13.59
N LEU A 160 -1.34 -14.99 -12.96
CA LEU A 160 -0.25 -14.83 -12.00
C LEU A 160 -0.70 -15.26 -10.60
N VAL A 161 0.12 -16.09 -9.96
CA VAL A 161 -0.06 -16.55 -8.58
C VAL A 161 1.15 -16.12 -7.78
N ALA A 162 0.94 -15.27 -6.76
CA ALA A 162 1.96 -14.94 -5.79
C ALA A 162 2.10 -16.10 -4.80
N SER A 163 3.24 -16.76 -4.79
CA SER A 163 3.54 -17.89 -3.91
C SER A 163 4.64 -17.53 -2.92
N HIS A 164 4.55 -17.99 -1.68
CA HIS A 164 5.64 -17.82 -0.72
C HIS A 164 6.81 -18.74 -1.07
N ILE A 165 8.04 -18.22 -1.00
CA ILE A 165 9.26 -19.01 -1.16
C ILE A 165 9.47 -19.87 0.09
N LYS A 166 9.47 -19.24 1.27
CA LYS A 166 9.43 -19.93 2.56
C LYS A 166 7.98 -19.97 3.06
N PRO A 167 7.42 -21.16 3.38
CA PRO A 167 6.00 -21.32 3.69
C PRO A 167 5.50 -20.40 4.81
N TRP A 168 4.28 -19.91 4.67
CA TRP A 168 3.60 -19.00 5.61
C TRP A 168 3.65 -19.45 7.08
N ALA A 169 3.57 -20.75 7.33
CA ALA A 169 3.61 -21.32 8.68
C ALA A 169 5.03 -21.32 9.28
N ALA A 170 6.06 -21.38 8.44
CA ALA A 170 7.46 -21.54 8.84
C ALA A 170 8.22 -20.20 9.00
N ASP A 171 7.66 -19.09 8.53
CA ASP A 171 8.28 -17.77 8.64
C ASP A 171 7.22 -16.71 8.92
N GLN A 172 7.03 -16.36 10.20
CA GLN A 172 5.99 -15.43 10.60
C GLN A 172 6.36 -13.98 10.27
N ASP A 173 7.63 -13.63 10.42
CA ASP A 173 8.13 -12.26 10.24
C ASP A 173 8.12 -11.84 8.76
N ASN A 174 8.25 -12.78 7.83
CA ASN A 174 8.29 -12.51 6.40
C ASN A 174 6.98 -12.80 5.66
N ARG A 175 5.85 -12.92 6.37
CA ARG A 175 4.54 -13.22 5.76
C ARG A 175 4.08 -12.20 4.73
N LEU A 176 4.41 -10.93 4.97
CA LEU A 176 4.06 -9.80 4.11
C LEU A 176 5.27 -9.21 3.38
N ASN A 177 6.43 -9.82 3.49
CA ASN A 177 7.63 -9.37 2.82
C ASN A 177 7.59 -9.80 1.34
N PRO A 178 7.53 -8.87 0.36
CA PRO A 178 7.49 -9.24 -1.05
C PRO A 178 8.74 -10.01 -1.50
N HIS A 179 9.88 -9.88 -0.83
CA HIS A 179 11.08 -10.67 -1.13
C HIS A 179 10.94 -12.15 -0.78
N ASN A 180 9.94 -12.52 0.04
CA ASN A 180 9.57 -13.92 0.29
C ASN A 180 8.47 -14.41 -0.66
N GLY A 181 8.21 -13.69 -1.76
CA GLY A 181 7.22 -14.06 -2.77
C GLY A 181 7.78 -14.13 -4.18
N ILE A 182 7.17 -14.98 -5.01
CA ILE A 182 7.44 -15.12 -6.44
C ILE A 182 6.14 -15.25 -7.24
#